data_AF-A0A4R1K7C7-F1
#
_entry.id   AF-A0A4R1K7C7-F1
#
_cell.length_a   1.000
_cell.length_b   1.000
_cell.length_c   1.000
_cell.angle_alpha   90.00
_cell.angle_beta   90.00
_cell.angle_gamma   90.00
#
_symmetry.space_group_name_H-M   'P 1'
#
loop_
_entity.id
_entity.type
_entity.pdbx_description
1 polymer ?
#
loop_
_entity_poly.entity_id
_entity_poly.type
_entity_poly.pdbx_seq_one_letter_code
_entity_poly.pdbx_strand_id
1 'polypeptide(L)'
;MSWKKDGIDPDYRFSLANERTYLAWIRTAIAILAGAIAIDQLSVNLGTPMLRIILSVILCGFSAIVAGWAYIRWSQNEFAMRAEKPLSYPWIMKVISLLFGGISFMIMLVIVVG
;
A
#
# COMPACT_ATOMS: atom_id res chain seq x y z
N MET A 1 -15.35 -17.44 4.22
CA MET A 1 -15.01 -16.37 5.18
C MET A 1 -15.59 -16.75 6.55
N SER A 2 -15.01 -17.77 7.22
CA SER A 2 -15.55 -18.38 8.46
C SER A 2 -14.94 -17.79 9.73
N TRP A 3 -13.72 -17.23 9.64
CA TRP A 3 -12.94 -16.75 10.78
C TRP A 3 -13.60 -15.62 11.59
N LYS A 4 -14.60 -14.93 11.02
CA LYS A 4 -15.35 -13.87 11.72
C LYS A 4 -16.23 -14.39 12.86
N LYS A 5 -16.45 -15.71 12.97
CA LYS A 5 -17.27 -16.33 14.02
C LYS A 5 -16.46 -17.09 15.08
N ASP A 6 -15.16 -17.25 14.87
CA ASP A 6 -14.29 -18.05 15.72
C ASP A 6 -13.43 -17.14 16.61
N GLY A 7 -13.44 -17.36 17.93
CA GLY A 7 -12.64 -16.61 18.92
C GLY A 7 -13.45 -15.69 19.84
N ILE A 8 -12.77 -15.01 20.75
CA ILE A 8 -13.36 -13.97 21.60
C ILE A 8 -13.47 -12.69 20.77
N ASP A 9 -14.62 -12.01 20.81
CA ASP A 9 -14.75 -10.74 20.11
C ASP A 9 -13.74 -9.74 20.67
N PRO A 10 -12.83 -9.20 19.83
CA PRO A 10 -11.80 -8.29 20.29
C PRO A 10 -12.44 -7.00 20.79
N ASP A 11 -11.84 -6.38 21.81
CA ASP A 11 -12.31 -5.08 22.29
C ASP A 11 -12.40 -4.11 21.10
N TYR A 12 -13.60 -3.56 20.94
CA TYR A 12 -14.00 -2.69 19.83
C TYR A 12 -13.01 -1.55 19.59
N ARG A 13 -12.37 -1.04 20.66
CA ARG A 13 -11.36 0.03 20.55
C ARG A 13 -10.12 -0.38 19.75
N PHE A 14 -9.65 -1.62 19.90
CA PHE A 14 -8.51 -2.13 19.14
C PHE A 14 -8.88 -2.46 17.70
N SER A 15 -10.09 -2.99 17.47
CA SER A 15 -10.62 -3.20 16.12
C SER A 15 -10.73 -1.87 15.35
N LEU A 16 -11.28 -0.83 15.98
CA LEU A 16 -11.37 0.53 15.40
C LEU A 16 -9.98 1.14 15.11
N ALA A 17 -8.98 0.88 15.97
CA ALA A 17 -7.61 1.32 15.71
C ALA A 17 -6.99 0.61 14.49
N ASN A 18 -7.25 -0.69 14.32
CA ASN A 18 -6.81 -1.46 13.16
C ASN A 18 -7.50 -0.97 11.87
N GLU A 19 -8.81 -0.70 11.91
CA GLU A 19 -9.55 -0.11 10.80
C GLU A 19 -9.00 1.26 10.39
N ARG A 20 -8.71 2.17 11.33
CA ARG A 20 -8.10 3.47 11.03
C ARG A 20 -6.76 3.32 10.32
N THR A 21 -5.95 2.37 10.75
CA THR A 21 -4.66 2.08 10.10
C THR A 21 -4.89 1.56 8.69
N TYR A 22 -5.83 0.62 8.49
CA TYR A 22 -6.22 0.15 7.16
C TYR A 22 -6.66 1.30 6.24
N LEU A 23 -7.54 2.18 6.71
CA LEU A 23 -8.01 3.33 5.93
C LEU A 23 -6.87 4.30 5.58
N ALA A 24 -5.87 4.47 6.45
CA ALA A 24 -4.68 5.26 6.15
C ALA A 24 -3.84 4.63 5.01
N TRP A 25 -3.72 3.30 4.99
CA TRP A 25 -3.05 2.58 3.89
C TRP A 25 -3.81 2.70 2.57
N ILE A 26 -5.14 2.56 2.59
CA ILE A 26 -5.98 2.75 1.40
C ILE A 26 -5.85 4.17 0.84
N ARG A 27 -5.83 5.19 1.71
CA ARG A 27 -5.59 6.58 1.29
C ARG A 27 -4.26 6.72 0.55
N THR A 28 -3.22 6.06 1.03
CA THR A 28 -1.89 6.09 0.40
C THR A 28 -1.91 5.39 -0.96
N ALA A 29 -2.57 4.23 -1.06
CA ALA A 29 -2.75 3.53 -2.34
C ALA A 29 -3.49 4.40 -3.38
N ILE A 30 -4.56 5.09 -2.96
CA ILE A 30 -5.31 6.01 -3.83
C ILE A 30 -4.43 7.17 -4.28
N ALA A 31 -3.64 7.76 -3.39
CA ALA A 31 -2.71 8.84 -3.76
C ALA A 31 -1.66 8.38 -4.78
N ILE A 32 -1.10 7.17 -4.60
CA ILE A 32 -0.16 6.57 -5.56
C ILE A 32 -0.85 6.34 -6.92
N LEU A 33 -2.08 5.83 -6.93
CA LEU A 33 -2.84 5.61 -8.16
C LEU A 33 -3.10 6.92 -8.90
N ALA A 34 -3.51 7.96 -8.18
CA ALA A 34 -3.71 9.29 -8.74
C ALA A 34 -2.40 9.84 -9.34
N GLY A 35 -1.26 9.62 -8.67
CA GLY A 35 0.07 9.95 -9.20
C GLY A 35 0.40 9.21 -10.50
N ALA A 36 0.10 7.91 -10.59
CA ALA A 36 0.27 7.12 -11.82
C ALA A 36 -0.54 7.72 -12.99
N ILE A 37 -1.81 8.05 -12.75
CA ILE A 37 -2.71 8.64 -13.74
C ILE A 37 -2.21 10.03 -14.14
N ALA A 38 -1.78 10.84 -13.17
CA ALA A 38 -1.23 12.16 -13.44
C ALA A 38 0.05 12.08 -14.29
N ILE A 39 0.92 11.11 -14.02
CA ILE A 39 2.11 10.87 -14.84
C ILE A 39 1.69 10.52 -16.27
N ASP A 40 0.79 9.56 -16.46
CA ASP A 40 0.33 9.16 -17.80
C ASP A 40 -0.26 10.32 -18.62
N GLN A 41 -1.07 11.17 -17.97
CA GLN A 41 -1.88 12.20 -18.64
C GLN A 41 -1.19 13.57 -18.75
N LEU A 42 -0.50 14.03 -17.71
CA LEU A 42 0.09 15.37 -17.68
C LEU A 42 1.53 15.40 -18.19
N SER A 43 2.21 14.24 -18.25
CA SER A 43 3.64 14.15 -18.54
C SER A 43 3.92 13.89 -20.02
N VAL A 44 3.19 14.56 -20.92
CA VAL A 44 3.29 14.29 -22.37
C VAL A 44 4.70 14.54 -22.92
N ASN A 45 5.41 15.53 -22.35
CA ASN A 45 6.77 15.93 -22.75
C ASN A 45 7.90 15.34 -21.89
N LEU A 46 7.58 14.52 -20.87
CA LEU A 46 8.60 13.94 -19.98
C LEU A 46 9.05 12.58 -20.53
N GLY A 47 10.31 12.52 -21.00
CA GLY A 47 10.94 11.30 -21.49
C GLY A 47 10.29 10.68 -22.73
N THR A 48 10.66 9.43 -23.04
CA THR A 48 10.05 8.69 -24.16
C THR A 48 8.65 8.20 -23.79
N PRO A 49 7.70 8.12 -24.75
CA PRO A 49 6.36 7.59 -24.49
C PRO A 49 6.36 6.22 -23.81
N MET A 50 7.34 5.38 -24.15
CA MET A 50 7.50 4.04 -23.58
C MET A 50 7.92 4.06 -22.11
N LEU A 51 8.84 4.97 -21.71
CA LEU A 51 9.23 5.15 -20.31
C LEU A 51 8.04 5.59 -19.44
N ARG A 52 7.23 6.52 -19.94
CA ARG A 52 6.04 7.00 -19.24
C ARG A 52 5.04 5.88 -18.98
N ILE A 53 4.73 5.08 -20.00
CA ILE A 53 3.80 3.95 -19.87
C ILE A 53 4.33 2.93 -18.85
N ILE A 54 5.61 2.56 -18.94
CA ILE A 54 6.23 1.62 -18.00
C ILE A 54 6.13 2.15 -16.56
N LEU A 55 6.46 3.43 -16.36
CA LEU A 55 6.40 4.07 -15.05
C LEU A 55 4.97 4.07 -14.50
N SER A 56 3.98 4.50 -15.29
CA SER A 56 2.57 4.52 -14.88
C SER A 56 2.05 3.12 -14.52
N VAL A 57 2.43 2.09 -15.29
CA VAL A 57 2.06 0.69 -14.99
C VAL A 57 2.69 0.22 -13.69
N ILE A 58 3.97 0.54 -13.44
CA ILE A 58 4.65 0.19 -12.19
C ILE A 58 3.96 0.87 -10.99
N LEU A 59 3.65 2.16 -11.08
CA LEU A 59 2.94 2.89 -10.02
C LEU A 59 1.53 2.33 -9.78
N CYS A 60 0.79 1.99 -10.84
CA CYS A 60 -0.51 1.32 -10.72
C CYS A 60 -0.39 -0.05 -10.01
N GLY A 61 0.59 -0.86 -10.41
CA GLY A 61 0.87 -2.15 -9.77
C GLY A 61 1.23 -1.98 -8.29
N PHE A 62 2.07 -0.98 -7.97
CA PHE A 62 2.45 -0.67 -6.61
C PHE A 62 1.25 -0.22 -5.76
N SER A 63 0.36 0.62 -6.30
CA SER A 63 -0.89 1.00 -5.64
C SER A 63 -1.75 -0.22 -5.31
N ALA A 64 -1.94 -1.14 -6.28
CA ALA A 64 -2.70 -2.37 -6.07
C ALA A 64 -2.08 -3.26 -4.98
N ILE A 65 -0.74 -3.39 -4.98
CA ILE A 65 0.00 -4.13 -3.95
C ILE A 65 -0.25 -3.51 -2.57
N VAL A 66 -0.11 -2.19 -2.42
CA VAL A 66 -0.33 -1.49 -1.14
C VAL A 66 -1.76 -1.71 -0.64
N ALA A 67 -2.76 -1.59 -1.51
CA ALA A 67 -4.17 -1.82 -1.16
C ALA A 67 -4.44 -3.27 -0.72
N GLY A 68 -3.97 -4.26 -1.49
CA GLY A 68 -4.11 -5.66 -1.15
C GLY A 68 -3.40 -6.03 0.15
N TRP A 69 -2.22 -5.46 0.37
CA TRP A 69 -1.43 -5.69 1.58
C TRP A 69 -2.09 -5.10 2.82
N ALA A 70 -2.69 -3.91 2.70
CA ALA A 70 -3.48 -3.29 3.77
C ALA A 70 -4.58 -4.23 4.26
N TYR A 71 -5.28 -4.89 3.34
CA TYR A 71 -6.34 -5.85 3.67
C TYR A 71 -5.82 -7.11 4.36
N ILE A 72 -4.74 -7.72 3.83
CA ILE A 72 -4.12 -8.91 4.45
C ILE A 72 -3.66 -8.58 5.87
N ARG A 73 -2.96 -7.45 6.05
CA ARG A 73 -2.49 -6.96 7.36
C ARG A 73 -3.64 -6.74 8.34
N TRP A 74 -4.71 -6.09 7.89
CA TRP A 74 -5.90 -5.87 8.71
C TRP A 74 -6.52 -7.19 9.16
N SER A 75 -6.71 -8.13 8.24
CA SER A 75 -7.31 -9.44 8.53
C SER A 75 -6.44 -10.30 9.45
N GLN A 76 -5.11 -10.28 9.29
CA GLN A 76 -4.18 -10.98 10.17
C GLN A 76 -4.19 -10.42 11.59
N ASN A 77 -4.23 -9.08 11.72
CA ASN A 77 -4.32 -8.42 13.01
C ASN A 77 -5.65 -8.73 13.72
N GLU A 78 -6.78 -8.66 13.01
CA GLU A 78 -8.09 -9.02 13.53
C GLU A 78 -8.13 -10.47 14.04
N PHE A 79 -7.58 -11.41 13.26
CA PHE A 79 -7.48 -12.80 13.66
C PHE A 79 -6.58 -13.01 14.88
N ALA A 80 -5.43 -12.33 14.95
CA ALA A 80 -4.53 -12.41 16.11
C ALA A 80 -5.17 -11.87 17.39
N MET A 81 -5.93 -10.77 17.30
CA MET A 81 -6.67 -10.20 18.43
C MET A 81 -7.76 -11.16 18.93
N ARG A 82 -8.52 -11.79 18.01
CA ARG A 82 -9.54 -12.81 18.34
C ARG A 82 -8.97 -14.06 19.00
N ALA A 83 -7.73 -14.40 18.67
CA ALA A 83 -7.01 -15.55 19.20
C ALA A 83 -6.14 -15.23 20.43
N GLU A 84 -6.23 -14.03 21.00
CA GLU A 84 -5.40 -13.53 22.10
C GLU A 84 -3.88 -13.72 21.88
N LYS A 85 -3.45 -13.71 20.61
CA LYS A 85 -2.05 -13.88 20.24
C LYS A 85 -1.34 -12.51 20.24
N PRO A 86 -0.02 -12.48 20.54
CA PRO A 86 0.75 -11.25 20.41
C PRO A 86 0.61 -10.70 18.99
N LEU A 87 0.37 -9.39 18.88
CA LEU A 87 0.29 -8.69 17.61
C LEU A 87 1.61 -8.88 16.86
N SER A 88 1.57 -9.61 15.74
CA SER A 88 2.74 -9.81 14.89
C SER A 88 3.24 -8.45 14.40
N TYR A 89 4.42 -8.02 14.84
CA TYR A 89 5.09 -6.81 14.35
C TYR A 89 5.81 -7.17 13.04
N PRO A 90 5.28 -6.83 11.86
CA PRO A 90 5.78 -7.44 10.65
C PRO A 90 7.03 -6.70 10.18
N TRP A 91 8.11 -7.46 9.99
CA TRP A 91 9.37 -7.06 9.34
C TRP A 91 9.18 -6.29 8.03
N ILE A 92 8.01 -6.45 7.42
CA ILE A 92 7.56 -5.80 6.19
C ILE A 92 7.52 -4.26 6.23
N MET A 93 7.50 -3.63 7.41
CA MET A 93 7.59 -2.16 7.51
C MET A 93 8.89 -1.67 6.86
N LYS A 94 9.97 -2.45 7.03
CA LYS A 94 11.26 -2.20 6.37
C LYS A 94 11.16 -2.36 4.86
N VAL A 95 10.42 -3.37 4.39
CA VAL A 95 10.25 -3.64 2.95
C VAL A 95 9.46 -2.53 2.27
N ILE A 96 8.38 -2.05 2.88
CA ILE A 96 7.58 -0.95 2.32
C ILE A 96 8.41 0.34 2.26
N SER A 97 9.16 0.68 3.32
CA SER A 97 10.07 1.83 3.29
C SER A 97 11.13 1.72 2.20
N LEU A 98 11.70 0.53 1.99
CA LEU A 98 12.70 0.30 0.94
C LEU A 98 12.09 0.45 -0.46
N LEU A 99 10.92 -0.16 -0.71
CA LEU A 99 10.23 -0.06 -2.00
C LEU A 99 9.82 1.38 -2.31
N PHE A 100 9.30 2.11 -1.33
CA PHE A 100 8.93 3.51 -1.50
C PHE A 100 10.15 4.40 -1.81
N GLY A 101 11.27 4.16 -1.12
CA GLY A 101 12.54 4.83 -1.40
C GLY A 101 13.05 4.52 -2.81
N GLY A 102 13.00 3.26 -3.23
CA GLY A 102 13.40 2.83 -4.57
C GLY A 102 12.57 3.48 -5.68
N ILE A 103 11.23 3.50 -5.53
CA ILE A 103 10.33 4.14 -6.50
C ILE A 103 10.58 5.65 -6.56
N SER A 104 10.72 6.32 -5.41
CA SER A 104 11.03 7.76 -5.38
C SER A 104 12.34 8.08 -6.07
N PHE A 105 13.38 7.28 -5.84
CA PHE A 105 14.68 7.44 -6.49
C PHE A 105 14.58 7.22 -8.00
N MET A 106 13.85 6.20 -8.44
CA MET A 106 13.65 5.91 -9.86
C MET A 106 12.90 7.05 -10.58
N ILE A 107 11.84 7.58 -9.97
CA ILE A 107 11.10 8.74 -10.49
C ILE A 107 12.02 9.96 -10.58
N MET A 108 12.83 10.22 -9.55
CA MET A 108 13.80 11.32 -9.53
C MET A 108 14.80 11.21 -10.69
N LEU A 109 15.35 10.02 -10.94
CA LEU A 109 16.28 9.80 -12.06
C LEU A 109 15.62 10.08 -13.41
N VAL A 110 14.37 9.64 -13.61
CA VAL A 110 13.63 9.90 -14.85
C VAL A 110 13.42 11.39 -15.06
N ILE A 111 13.11 12.15 -14.00
CA ILE A 111 12.92 13.61 -14.07
C ILE A 111 14.23 14.35 -14.37
N VAL A 112 15.37 13.87 -13.86
CA VAL A 112 16.67 14.54 -14.03
C VAL A 112 17.29 14.24 -15.39
N VAL A 113 17.08 13.03 -15.91
CA VAL A 113 17.71 12.55 -17.16
C VAL A 113 16.81 12.77 -18.38
N GLY A 114 15.49 12.78 -18.21
CA GLY A 114 14.50 12.98 -19.26
C GLY A 114 14.10 14.44 -19.44
#